data_AF-A0A914CJJ3-F1
#
_entry.id   AF-A0A914CJJ3-F1
#
_cell.length_a   1.000
_cell.length_b   1.000
_cell.length_c   1.000
_cell.angle_alpha   90.00
_cell.angle_beta   90.00
_cell.angle_gamma   90.00
#
_symmetry.space_group_name_H-M   'P 1'
#
loop_
_entity.id
_entity.type
_entity.pdbx_description
1 polymer ?
#
loop_
_entity_poly.entity_id
_entity_poly.type
_entity_poly.pdbx_seq_one_letter_code
_entity_poly.pdbx_strand_id
1 'polypeptide(L)'
;MAVKTIRIPQDRYQDHDNDEKVKKLKKEITNFRTLSIHQNIVDFYGLCFNDGEAMICMELMDLSLYDLYLVVHDKEKKFPEEILGYVAVQVLEALGFCKANDFIHRDVKPKNILLNTRGEVKLCDFGESRILKDSLASTFVGTVAYWPPERFETNKPIKEAIQQNALIKEDVFRYDVRSDIWSLGITLAETAYGKLPFTDDKGAPILRENNQQQNIVTIQHCIVSANKDELIQRCFGTLYSKDLTEFVGMCLEKLDKRPKFDALMKTNFYKNFKENVKEDMAAFIANYSDQDSPMDDSKFTIEDFQIKRPEPWTTI
;
A
#
# COMPACT_ATOMS: atom_id res chain seq x y z
N MET A 1 -17.17 -9.29 -8.03
CA MET A 1 -16.07 -8.80 -8.89
C MET A 1 -15.93 -7.31 -8.65
N ALA A 2 -14.70 -6.82 -8.53
CA ALA A 2 -14.37 -5.40 -8.49
C ALA A 2 -13.78 -4.95 -9.84
N VAL A 3 -13.98 -3.68 -10.18
CA VAL A 3 -13.44 -3.09 -11.41
C VAL A 3 -12.70 -1.80 -11.08
N LYS A 4 -11.44 -1.71 -11.49
CA LYS A 4 -10.65 -0.48 -11.44
C LYS A 4 -10.61 0.14 -12.83
N THR A 5 -11.16 1.33 -12.98
CA THR A 5 -11.15 2.08 -14.23
C THR A 5 -9.90 2.94 -14.31
N ILE A 6 -9.27 2.93 -15.49
CA ILE A 6 -8.10 3.73 -15.81
C ILE A 6 -8.44 4.49 -17.09
N ARG A 7 -8.45 5.82 -17.02
CA ARG A 7 -8.53 6.65 -18.21
C ARG A 7 -7.22 6.60 -18.98
N ILE A 8 -7.28 6.26 -20.25
CA ILE A 8 -6.14 6.39 -21.16
C ILE A 8 -6.27 7.78 -21.81
N PRO A 9 -5.37 8.74 -21.52
CA PRO A 9 -5.45 10.05 -22.14
C PRO A 9 -5.38 9.92 -23.67
N GLN A 10 -6.42 10.39 -24.37
CA GLN A 10 -6.41 10.49 -25.83
C GLN A 10 -5.80 11.84 -26.24
N ASP A 11 -4.52 12.06 -25.96
CA ASP A 11 -3.85 13.26 -26.47
C ASP A 11 -3.46 13.05 -27.93
N ARG A 12 -4.21 13.69 -28.84
CA ARG A 12 -4.04 13.62 -30.30
C ARG A 12 -2.78 14.32 -30.84
N TYR A 13 -1.86 14.75 -29.97
CA TYR A 13 -0.73 15.60 -30.33
C TYR A 13 0.66 15.02 -30.05
N GLN A 14 0.80 13.83 -29.45
CA GLN A 14 2.11 13.17 -29.25
C GLN A 14 2.02 11.63 -29.32
N ASP A 15 2.06 11.06 -30.53
CA ASP A 15 2.00 9.60 -30.76
C ASP A 15 3.06 8.80 -29.97
N HIS A 16 4.25 9.36 -29.74
CA HIS A 16 5.33 8.68 -29.03
C HIS A 16 5.09 8.55 -27.51
N ASP A 17 4.41 9.52 -26.87
CA ASP A 17 4.11 9.46 -25.43
C ASP A 17 3.01 8.42 -25.17
N ASN A 18 1.98 8.38 -26.01
CA ASN A 18 0.92 7.35 -25.93
C ASN A 18 1.48 5.92 -26.05
N ASP A 19 2.45 5.69 -26.94
CA ASP A 19 3.10 4.38 -27.08
C ASP A 19 3.86 3.95 -25.81
N GLU A 20 4.51 4.88 -25.12
CA GLU A 20 5.21 4.58 -23.86
C GLU A 20 4.21 4.28 -22.72
N LYS A 21 3.11 5.06 -22.63
CA LYS A 21 2.02 4.83 -21.68
C LYS A 21 1.39 3.45 -21.87
N VAL A 22 1.07 3.10 -23.12
CA VAL A 22 0.50 1.79 -23.48
C VAL A 22 1.48 0.65 -23.17
N LYS A 23 2.78 0.81 -23.45
CA LYS A 23 3.80 -0.19 -23.08
C LYS A 23 3.88 -0.40 -21.57
N LYS A 24 3.83 0.67 -20.77
CA LYS A 24 3.83 0.58 -19.30
C LYS A 24 2.58 -0.12 -18.77
N LEU A 25 1.40 0.23 -19.29
CA LEU A 25 0.14 -0.43 -18.94
C LEU A 25 0.18 -1.94 -19.29
N LYS A 26 0.67 -2.30 -20.47
CA LYS A 26 0.84 -3.72 -20.87
C LYS A 26 1.77 -4.48 -19.92
N LYS A 27 2.89 -3.87 -19.51
CA LYS A 27 3.82 -4.46 -18.55
C LYS A 27 3.14 -4.68 -17.19
N GLU A 28 2.40 -3.69 -16.72
CA GLU A 28 1.64 -3.77 -15.46
C GLU A 28 0.61 -4.90 -15.47
N ILE A 29 -0.19 -5.01 -16.52
CA ILE A 29 -1.16 -6.11 -16.67
C ILE A 29 -0.47 -7.46 -16.73
N THR A 30 0.66 -7.56 -17.42
CA THR A 30 1.43 -8.81 -17.53
C THR A 30 1.96 -9.25 -16.18
N ASN A 31 2.51 -8.31 -15.41
CA ASN A 31 2.99 -8.56 -14.05
C ASN A 31 1.83 -8.96 -13.14
N PHE A 32 0.71 -8.23 -13.16
CA PHE A 32 -0.43 -8.54 -12.31
C PHE A 32 -0.99 -9.93 -12.62
N ARG A 33 -1.18 -10.26 -13.91
CA ARG A 33 -1.60 -11.61 -14.33
C ARG A 33 -0.64 -12.69 -13.84
N THR A 34 0.67 -12.46 -13.92
CA THR A 34 1.69 -13.43 -13.47
C THR A 34 1.65 -13.62 -11.95
N LEU A 35 1.43 -12.54 -11.21
CA LEU A 35 1.48 -12.54 -9.75
C LEU A 35 0.17 -13.02 -9.10
N SER A 36 -0.97 -12.83 -9.77
CA SER A 36 -2.32 -13.18 -9.28
C SER A 36 -2.58 -14.67 -9.04
N ILE A 37 -1.58 -15.53 -9.22
CA ILE A 37 -1.65 -16.95 -8.86
C ILE A 37 -1.37 -17.21 -7.38
N HIS A 38 -0.86 -16.22 -6.65
CA HIS A 38 -0.54 -16.35 -5.23
C HIS A 38 -1.75 -16.06 -4.35
N GLN A 39 -1.99 -16.89 -3.32
CA GLN A 39 -3.17 -16.79 -2.45
C GLN A 39 -3.31 -15.43 -1.73
N ASN A 40 -2.20 -14.72 -1.50
CA ASN A 40 -2.17 -13.40 -0.85
C ASN A 40 -2.05 -12.23 -1.84
N ILE A 41 -2.37 -12.46 -3.11
CA ILE A 41 -2.45 -11.44 -4.15
C ILE A 41 -3.87 -11.51 -4.73
N VAL A 42 -4.49 -10.35 -4.94
CA VAL A 42 -5.85 -10.26 -5.49
C VAL A 42 -5.92 -10.94 -6.86
N ASP A 43 -6.95 -11.75 -7.09
CA ASP A 43 -7.05 -12.45 -8.38
C ASP A 43 -7.33 -11.45 -9.51
N PHE A 44 -6.62 -11.61 -10.62
CA PHE A 44 -6.85 -10.84 -11.83
C PHE A 44 -7.68 -11.67 -12.81
N TYR A 45 -8.85 -11.15 -13.21
CA TYR A 45 -9.76 -11.85 -14.12
C TYR A 45 -9.55 -11.44 -15.57
N GLY A 46 -9.24 -10.16 -15.82
CA GLY A 46 -9.05 -9.68 -17.17
C GLY A 46 -9.07 -8.16 -17.30
N LEU A 47 -8.96 -7.72 -18.55
CA LEU A 47 -9.00 -6.32 -18.93
C LEU A 47 -10.12 -6.11 -19.96
N CYS A 48 -10.95 -5.11 -19.72
CA CYS A 48 -11.94 -4.64 -20.69
C CYS A 48 -11.55 -3.23 -21.16
N PHE A 49 -11.96 -2.86 -22.37
CA PHE A 49 -11.82 -1.50 -22.88
C PHE A 49 -13.20 -0.96 -23.25
N ASN A 50 -13.53 0.24 -22.79
CA ASN A 50 -14.74 0.94 -23.19
C ASN A 50 -14.47 2.44 -23.31
N ASP A 51 -14.84 3.07 -24.43
CA ASP A 51 -14.78 4.53 -24.63
C ASP A 51 -13.45 5.22 -24.26
N GLY A 52 -12.30 4.57 -24.51
CA GLY A 52 -10.98 5.12 -24.17
C GLY A 52 -10.56 4.87 -22.70
N GLU A 53 -11.35 4.13 -21.94
CA GLU A 53 -11.02 3.67 -20.59
C GLU A 53 -10.62 2.19 -20.60
N ALA A 54 -9.58 1.87 -19.85
CA ALA A 54 -9.18 0.51 -19.54
C ALA A 54 -9.76 0.10 -18.17
N MET A 55 -10.45 -1.02 -18.12
CA MET A 55 -11.12 -1.52 -16.92
C MET A 55 -10.47 -2.83 -16.48
N ILE A 56 -9.78 -2.81 -15.34
CA ILE A 56 -9.13 -3.99 -14.74
C ILE A 56 -10.18 -4.71 -13.89
N CYS A 57 -10.53 -5.93 -14.29
CA CYS A 57 -11.48 -6.79 -13.57
C CYS A 57 -10.71 -7.69 -12.61
N MET A 58 -11.07 -7.64 -11.33
CA MET A 58 -10.37 -8.37 -10.27
C MET A 58 -11.33 -8.93 -9.22
N GLU A 59 -10.81 -9.78 -8.35
CA GLU A 59 -11.53 -10.29 -7.19
C GLU A 59 -12.11 -9.15 -6.34
N LEU A 60 -13.33 -9.37 -5.84
CA LEU A 60 -13.96 -8.45 -4.90
C LEU A 60 -13.53 -8.80 -3.48
N MET A 61 -13.00 -7.81 -2.78
CA MET A 61 -12.67 -7.85 -1.36
C MET A 61 -13.63 -6.89 -0.63
N ASP A 62 -13.92 -7.16 0.64
CA ASP A 62 -14.99 -6.45 1.35
C ASP A 62 -14.53 -5.08 1.88
N LEU A 63 -13.25 -4.95 2.26
CA LEU A 63 -12.68 -3.69 2.76
C LEU A 63 -11.15 -3.63 2.63
N SER A 64 -10.58 -2.43 2.79
CA SER A 64 -9.13 -2.25 2.93
C SER A 64 -8.71 -2.29 4.40
N LEU A 65 -7.42 -2.56 4.66
CA LEU A 65 -6.85 -2.47 6.00
C LEU A 65 -6.99 -1.06 6.56
N TYR A 66 -6.92 -0.05 5.68
CA TYR A 66 -7.14 1.34 6.03
C TYR A 66 -8.51 1.57 6.66
N ASP A 67 -9.56 1.12 5.99
CA ASP A 67 -10.94 1.30 6.47
C ASP A 67 -11.15 0.49 7.77
N LEU A 68 -10.60 -0.71 7.84
CA LEU A 68 -10.68 -1.55 9.04
C LEU A 68 -10.09 -0.86 10.27
N TYR A 69 -8.83 -0.42 10.18
CA TYR A 69 -8.17 0.12 11.37
C TYR A 69 -8.81 1.43 11.83
N LEU A 70 -9.35 2.24 10.93
CA LEU A 70 -10.05 3.47 11.29
C LEU A 70 -11.28 3.16 12.16
N VAL A 71 -12.11 2.21 11.74
CA VAL A 71 -13.30 1.82 12.52
C VAL A 71 -12.92 1.15 13.83
N VAL A 72 -11.87 0.32 13.84
CA VAL A 72 -11.36 -0.31 15.06
C VAL A 72 -10.85 0.72 16.06
N HIS A 73 -10.09 1.72 15.62
CA HIS A 73 -9.58 2.77 16.52
C HIS A 73 -10.67 3.71 17.02
N ASP A 74 -11.73 3.94 16.24
CA ASP A 74 -12.91 4.69 16.69
C ASP A 74 -13.64 3.96 17.83
N LYS A 75 -13.78 2.63 17.74
CA LYS A 75 -14.51 1.80 18.73
C LYS A 75 -13.67 1.34 19.92
N GLU A 76 -12.51 0.75 19.66
CA GLU A 76 -11.73 -0.04 20.65
C GLU A 76 -10.41 0.64 21.05
N LYS A 77 -10.05 1.77 20.42
CA LYS A 77 -8.80 2.56 20.62
C LYS A 77 -7.49 1.80 20.37
N LYS A 78 -7.50 0.48 20.24
CA LYS A 78 -6.34 -0.38 20.00
C LYS A 78 -6.68 -1.41 18.92
N PHE A 79 -5.77 -1.60 17.96
CA PHE A 79 -5.88 -2.66 16.99
C PHE A 79 -5.42 -4.01 17.57
N PRO A 80 -6.16 -5.13 17.39
CA PRO A 80 -5.76 -6.42 17.93
C PRO A 80 -4.45 -6.95 17.33
N GLU A 81 -3.57 -7.42 18.21
CA GLU A 81 -2.23 -7.89 17.81
C GLU A 81 -2.27 -9.13 16.91
N GLU A 82 -3.11 -10.12 17.24
CA GLU A 82 -3.24 -11.35 16.45
C GLU A 82 -3.65 -11.07 15.00
N ILE A 83 -4.59 -10.13 14.81
CA ILE A 83 -5.05 -9.67 13.50
C ILE A 83 -3.92 -8.94 12.76
N LEU A 84 -3.20 -8.04 13.45
CA LEU A 84 -2.10 -7.29 12.86
C LEU A 84 -0.92 -8.20 12.46
N GLY A 85 -0.59 -9.16 13.31
CA GLY A 85 0.47 -10.15 13.07
C GLY A 85 0.12 -11.06 11.89
N TYR A 86 -1.12 -11.53 11.81
CA TYR A 86 -1.60 -12.31 10.67
C TYR A 86 -1.51 -11.51 9.36
N VAL A 87 -1.99 -10.26 9.35
CA VAL A 87 -1.86 -9.36 8.18
C VAL A 87 -0.40 -9.21 7.75
N ALA A 88 0.50 -8.98 8.70
CA ALA A 88 1.93 -8.85 8.41
C ALA A 88 2.50 -10.10 7.74
N VAL A 89 2.14 -11.30 8.21
CA VAL A 89 2.59 -12.57 7.63
C VAL A 89 2.05 -12.74 6.21
N GLN A 90 0.75 -12.52 5.99
CA GLN A 90 0.13 -12.67 4.67
C GLN A 90 0.75 -11.69 3.64
N VAL A 91 1.02 -10.45 4.04
CA VAL A 91 1.69 -9.46 3.18
C VAL A 91 3.16 -9.81 2.95
N LEU A 92 3.87 -10.30 3.98
CA LEU A 92 5.26 -10.73 3.84
C LEU A 92 5.40 -11.91 2.85
N GLU A 93 4.46 -12.86 2.86
CA GLU A 93 4.40 -13.97 1.91
C GLU A 93 4.13 -13.47 0.48
N ALA A 94 3.15 -12.56 0.30
CA ALA A 94 2.88 -11.93 -1.00
C ALA A 94 4.12 -11.19 -1.57
N LEU A 95 4.81 -10.42 -0.74
CA LEU A 95 6.01 -9.68 -1.15
C LEU A 95 7.21 -10.61 -1.41
N GLY A 96 7.36 -11.69 -0.63
CA GLY A 96 8.35 -12.74 -0.90
C GLY A 96 8.12 -13.41 -2.26
N PHE A 97 6.85 -13.67 -2.60
CA PHE A 97 6.48 -14.20 -3.91
C PHE A 97 6.73 -13.21 -5.05
N CYS A 98 6.39 -11.93 -4.86
CA CYS A 98 6.75 -10.86 -5.81
C CYS A 98 8.25 -10.84 -6.07
N LYS A 99 9.06 -10.90 -5.00
CA LYS A 99 10.52 -10.92 -5.10
C LYS A 99 11.03 -12.10 -5.93
N ALA A 100 10.47 -13.30 -5.72
CA ALA A 100 10.84 -14.51 -6.44
C ALA A 100 10.54 -14.42 -7.95
N ASN A 101 9.62 -13.53 -8.35
CA ASN A 101 9.26 -13.23 -9.74
C ASN A 101 9.86 -11.90 -10.23
N ASP A 102 10.94 -11.42 -9.59
CA ASP A 102 11.64 -10.18 -9.90
C ASP A 102 10.75 -8.93 -9.97
N PHE A 103 9.72 -8.91 -9.12
CA PHE A 103 8.79 -7.81 -8.98
C PHE A 103 8.95 -7.12 -7.61
N ILE A 104 8.84 -5.79 -7.59
CA ILE A 104 8.83 -4.94 -6.40
C ILE A 104 7.52 -4.15 -6.41
N HIS A 105 6.79 -4.13 -5.31
CA HIS A 105 5.46 -3.52 -5.25
C HIS A 105 5.49 -1.99 -5.25
N ARG A 106 6.43 -1.37 -4.51
CA ARG A 106 6.67 0.08 -4.43
C ARG A 106 5.56 0.94 -3.83
N ASP A 107 4.44 0.35 -3.42
CA ASP A 107 3.26 1.05 -2.92
C ASP A 107 2.52 0.23 -1.86
N VAL A 108 3.28 -0.42 -0.97
CA VAL A 108 2.71 -1.13 0.18
C VAL A 108 2.22 -0.11 1.20
N LYS A 109 0.91 -0.10 1.44
CA LYS A 109 0.23 0.79 2.38
C LYS A 109 -1.11 0.17 2.79
N PRO A 110 -1.75 0.61 3.89
CA PRO A 110 -3.02 0.04 4.35
C PRO A 110 -4.13 0.02 3.29
N LYS A 111 -4.19 1.03 2.40
CA LYS A 111 -5.19 1.08 1.32
C LYS A 111 -5.01 0.00 0.24
N ASN A 112 -3.81 -0.56 0.11
CA ASN A 112 -3.47 -1.57 -0.90
C ASN A 112 -3.44 -3.00 -0.32
N ILE A 113 -3.82 -3.15 0.95
CA ILE A 113 -4.00 -4.45 1.61
C ILE A 113 -5.51 -4.63 1.80
N LEU A 114 -6.08 -5.60 1.08
CA LEU A 114 -7.52 -5.85 1.08
C LEU A 114 -7.86 -7.08 1.90
N LEU A 115 -9.03 -7.05 2.54
CA LEU A 115 -9.54 -8.11 3.39
C LEU A 115 -10.98 -8.47 3.03
N ASN A 116 -11.40 -9.69 3.37
CA ASN A 116 -12.78 -10.12 3.21
C ASN A 116 -13.28 -10.95 4.40
N THR A 117 -14.60 -11.12 4.48
CA THR A 117 -15.36 -11.89 5.48
C THR A 117 -15.05 -13.39 5.47
N ARG A 118 -14.23 -13.88 4.53
CA ARG A 118 -13.64 -15.24 4.57
C ARG A 118 -12.31 -15.28 5.30
N GLY A 119 -11.84 -14.15 5.82
CA GLY A 119 -10.57 -14.03 6.54
C GLY A 119 -9.34 -13.92 5.64
N GLU A 120 -9.52 -13.67 4.34
CA GLU A 120 -8.41 -13.58 3.39
C GLU A 120 -7.78 -12.20 3.42
N VAL A 121 -6.45 -12.14 3.41
CA VAL A 121 -5.67 -10.90 3.30
C VAL A 121 -4.89 -10.97 1.99
N LYS A 122 -5.15 -10.00 1.10
CA LYS A 122 -4.55 -9.96 -0.24
C LYS A 122 -3.99 -8.59 -0.57
N LEU A 123 -2.80 -8.58 -1.15
CA LEU A 123 -2.14 -7.38 -1.66
C LEU A 123 -2.69 -7.04 -3.05
N CYS A 124 -2.95 -5.76 -3.31
CA CYS A 124 -3.49 -5.25 -4.56
C CYS A 124 -2.69 -4.04 -5.08
N ASP A 125 -3.06 -3.53 -6.26
CA ASP A 125 -2.48 -2.31 -6.84
C ASP A 125 -0.98 -2.42 -7.21
N PHE A 126 -0.67 -3.40 -8.06
CA PHE A 126 0.66 -3.67 -8.64
C PHE A 126 1.12 -2.63 -9.68
N GLY A 127 0.54 -1.43 -9.64
CA GLY A 127 0.82 -0.35 -10.57
C GLY A 127 2.06 0.45 -10.19
N GLU A 128 3.19 0.14 -10.84
CA GLU A 128 4.40 0.96 -10.76
C GLU A 128 4.27 2.28 -11.53
N SER A 129 3.37 2.37 -12.50
CA SER A 129 3.40 3.47 -13.46
C SER A 129 2.76 4.75 -12.91
N ARG A 130 3.59 5.75 -12.61
CA ARG A 130 3.16 7.13 -12.27
C ARG A 130 2.19 7.70 -13.32
N ILE A 131 2.32 7.27 -14.56
CA ILE A 131 1.44 7.61 -15.68
C ILE A 131 -0.04 7.31 -15.41
N LEU A 132 -0.36 6.21 -14.70
CA LEU A 132 -1.75 5.90 -14.32
C LEU A 132 -2.16 6.58 -13.01
N LYS A 133 -1.18 7.14 -12.28
CA LYS A 133 -1.37 7.90 -11.02
C LYS A 133 -1.37 9.42 -11.26
N ASP A 134 -1.07 9.89 -12.48
CA ASP A 134 -0.93 11.31 -12.86
C ASP A 134 -2.24 12.12 -12.77
N SER A 135 -3.38 11.49 -12.51
CA SER A 135 -4.66 12.18 -12.26
C SER A 135 -4.80 12.74 -10.84
N LEU A 136 -3.92 12.41 -9.87
CA LEU A 136 -4.13 12.79 -8.47
C LEU A 136 -2.82 13.22 -7.78
N ALA A 137 -2.52 14.52 -7.85
CA ALA A 137 -1.47 15.16 -7.04
C ALA A 137 -1.68 14.96 -5.52
N SER A 138 -2.91 14.67 -5.08
CA SER A 138 -3.28 14.34 -3.70
C SER A 138 -2.74 12.98 -3.22
N THR A 139 -2.63 11.98 -4.11
CA THR A 139 -2.14 10.63 -3.76
C THR A 139 -0.64 10.59 -3.52
N PHE A 140 0.10 11.58 -4.05
CA PHE A 140 1.56 11.66 -3.95
C PHE A 140 2.01 11.87 -2.49
N VAL A 141 1.39 12.81 -1.77
CA VAL A 141 1.73 13.10 -0.35
C VAL A 141 1.50 11.87 0.53
N GLY A 142 0.32 11.26 0.41
CA GLY A 142 -0.05 10.08 1.22
C GLY A 142 0.84 8.88 0.95
N THR A 143 1.34 8.72 -0.28
CA THR A 143 2.22 7.60 -0.65
C THR A 143 3.67 7.82 -0.22
N VAL A 144 4.14 9.07 -0.21
CA VAL A 144 5.51 9.45 0.22
C VAL A 144 5.80 9.01 1.66
N ALA A 145 4.79 9.00 2.56
CA ALA A 145 4.95 8.56 3.94
C ALA A 145 5.46 7.13 4.08
N TYR A 146 5.20 6.26 3.10
CA TYR A 146 5.65 4.86 3.12
C TYR A 146 6.99 4.65 2.42
N TRP A 147 7.58 5.70 1.83
CA TRP A 147 8.85 5.56 1.14
C TRP A 147 10.00 5.39 2.12
N PRO A 148 10.99 4.56 1.77
CA PRO A 148 12.11 4.34 2.64
C PRO A 148 13.15 5.47 2.54
N PRO A 149 13.96 5.67 3.59
CA PRO A 149 14.88 6.80 3.71
C PRO A 149 15.93 6.87 2.60
N GLU A 150 16.37 5.73 2.08
CA GLU A 150 17.32 5.66 0.97
C GLU A 150 16.83 6.40 -0.29
N ARG A 151 15.52 6.62 -0.46
CA ARG A 151 14.99 7.41 -1.59
C ARG A 151 15.28 8.89 -1.47
N PHE A 152 15.58 9.37 -0.27
CA PHE A 152 15.83 10.78 0.04
C PHE A 152 17.30 11.05 0.37
N GLU A 153 18.05 10.02 0.77
CA GLU A 153 19.46 10.12 1.19
C GLU A 153 20.47 10.07 0.02
N THR A 154 20.06 9.82 -1.23
CA THR A 154 21.01 9.79 -2.36
C THR A 154 21.61 11.17 -2.64
N ASN A 155 22.89 11.31 -2.31
CA ASN A 155 23.62 12.57 -2.23
C ASN A 155 24.13 13.19 -3.55
N LYS A 156 23.63 12.87 -4.75
CA LYS A 156 24.15 13.52 -5.99
C LYS A 156 23.13 13.98 -7.07
N PRO A 157 22.04 13.28 -7.44
CA PRO A 157 21.19 13.73 -8.56
C PRO A 157 19.83 14.35 -8.20
N ILE A 158 19.34 14.22 -6.96
CA ILE A 158 17.96 14.68 -6.62
C ILE A 158 17.91 16.19 -6.41
N LYS A 159 18.83 16.75 -5.62
CA LYS A 159 18.84 18.20 -5.35
C LYS A 159 18.99 19.00 -6.65
N GLU A 160 19.85 18.54 -7.57
CA GLU A 160 20.08 19.20 -8.85
C GLU A 160 18.91 19.00 -9.83
N ALA A 161 18.32 17.80 -9.92
CA ALA A 161 17.18 17.54 -10.80
C ALA A 161 15.89 18.26 -10.37
N ILE A 162 15.63 18.34 -9.05
CA ILE A 162 14.51 19.11 -8.50
C ILE A 162 14.72 20.61 -8.71
N GLN A 163 15.96 21.12 -8.55
CA GLN A 163 16.28 22.53 -8.78
C GLN A 163 16.13 22.95 -10.25
N GLN A 164 16.27 22.02 -11.19
CA GLN A 164 16.30 22.30 -12.63
C GLN A 164 15.02 21.88 -13.40
N ASN A 165 13.97 21.41 -12.72
CA ASN A 165 12.79 20.81 -13.37
C ASN A 165 13.17 19.72 -14.41
N ALA A 166 14.27 19.00 -14.18
CA ALA A 166 14.72 17.96 -15.07
C ALA A 166 13.95 16.66 -14.77
N LEU A 167 13.43 16.00 -15.82
CA LEU A 167 12.82 14.67 -15.70
C LEU A 167 13.84 13.72 -15.06
N ILE A 168 13.59 13.33 -13.81
CA ILE A 168 14.39 12.34 -13.09
C ILE A 168 14.24 11.03 -13.86
N LYS A 169 15.28 10.60 -14.57
CA LYS A 169 15.30 9.28 -15.23
C LYS A 169 15.17 8.20 -14.16
N GLU A 170 14.20 7.32 -14.36
CA GLU A 170 13.81 6.25 -13.42
C GLU A 170 14.99 5.34 -13.04
N ASP A 171 15.96 5.18 -13.96
CA ASP A 171 17.16 4.34 -13.81
C ASP A 171 18.18 4.84 -12.77
N VAL A 172 18.03 6.05 -12.22
CA VAL A 172 18.95 6.58 -11.20
C VAL A 172 18.73 5.90 -9.83
N PHE A 173 17.53 5.36 -9.59
CA PHE A 173 17.21 4.65 -8.35
C PHE A 173 17.15 3.16 -8.58
N ARG A 174 18.19 2.43 -8.15
CA ARG A 174 18.07 0.98 -7.99
C ARG A 174 17.13 0.73 -6.81
N TYR A 175 15.86 0.48 -7.10
CA TYR A 175 14.91 0.00 -6.12
C TYR A 175 15.41 -1.33 -5.55
N ASP A 176 15.59 -1.36 -4.23
CA ASP A 176 15.89 -2.60 -3.52
C ASP A 176 14.56 -3.22 -3.07
N VAL A 177 14.48 -4.53 -3.07
CA VAL A 177 13.30 -5.29 -2.63
C VAL A 177 13.02 -5.06 -1.14
N ARG A 178 14.04 -4.63 -0.40
CA ARG A 178 13.95 -4.17 0.99
C ARG A 178 13.18 -2.86 1.13
N SER A 179 12.92 -2.11 0.06
CA SER A 179 12.07 -0.93 0.11
C SER A 179 10.63 -1.28 0.47
N ASP A 180 10.08 -2.39 -0.04
CA ASP A 180 8.73 -2.84 0.33
C ASP A 180 8.66 -3.30 1.80
N ILE A 181 9.77 -3.83 2.34
CA ILE A 181 9.87 -4.23 3.75
C ILE A 181 9.74 -3.00 4.67
N TRP A 182 10.33 -1.86 4.30
CA TRP A 182 10.12 -0.62 5.05
C TRP A 182 8.67 -0.14 4.97
N SER A 183 8.10 -0.14 3.76
CA SER A 183 6.72 0.27 3.56
C SER A 183 5.74 -0.60 4.36
N LEU A 184 6.01 -1.91 4.47
CA LEU A 184 5.32 -2.82 5.40
C LEU A 184 5.50 -2.39 6.86
N GLY A 185 6.72 -2.06 7.30
CA GLY A 185 6.96 -1.56 8.66
C GLY A 185 6.15 -0.32 9.02
N ILE A 186 6.10 0.67 8.13
CA ILE A 186 5.28 1.88 8.32
C ILE A 186 3.79 1.55 8.30
N THR A 187 3.35 0.65 7.42
CA THR A 187 1.96 0.17 7.36
C THR A 187 1.52 -0.45 8.69
N LEU A 188 2.36 -1.31 9.28
CA LEU A 188 2.06 -1.97 10.54
C LEU A 188 2.08 -0.98 11.71
N ALA A 189 3.06 -0.07 11.74
CA ALA A 189 3.14 0.98 12.76
C ALA A 189 1.92 1.90 12.72
N GLU A 190 1.49 2.31 11.53
CA GLU A 190 0.27 3.10 11.38
C GLU A 190 -0.99 2.36 11.79
N THR A 191 -1.12 1.09 11.39
CA THR A 191 -2.29 0.27 11.72
C THR A 191 -2.40 0.06 13.23
N ALA A 192 -1.27 -0.12 13.93
CA ALA A 192 -1.23 -0.24 15.39
C ALA A 192 -1.55 1.08 16.12
N TYR A 193 -1.16 2.21 15.52
CA TYR A 193 -1.25 3.54 16.11
C TYR A 193 -2.56 4.28 15.76
N GLY A 194 -3.24 3.87 14.69
CA GLY A 194 -4.46 4.48 14.16
C GLY A 194 -4.23 5.73 13.31
N LYS A 195 -2.98 6.15 13.11
CA LYS A 195 -2.57 7.31 12.31
C LYS A 195 -1.11 7.17 11.90
N LEU A 196 -0.66 8.01 10.96
CA LEU A 196 0.73 8.01 10.53
C LEU A 196 1.70 8.19 11.73
N PRO A 197 2.84 7.47 11.73
CA PRO A 197 3.75 7.44 12.88
C PRO A 197 4.66 8.68 12.97
N PHE A 198 4.55 9.62 12.02
CA PHE A 198 5.35 10.83 11.91
C PHE A 198 4.67 12.04 12.56
N THR A 199 5.50 12.91 13.13
CA THR A 199 5.08 14.16 13.76
C THR A 199 5.86 15.34 13.20
N ASP A 200 5.27 16.53 13.21
CA ASP A 200 6.00 17.77 12.91
C ASP A 200 7.00 18.13 14.03
N ASP A 201 7.75 19.23 13.83
CA ASP A 201 8.76 19.72 14.78
C ASP A 201 8.17 20.10 16.16
N LYS A 202 6.85 20.24 16.27
CA LYS A 202 6.12 20.53 17.50
C LYS A 202 5.54 19.26 18.15
N GLY A 203 5.79 18.09 17.56
CA GLY A 203 5.26 16.81 18.03
C GLY A 203 3.80 16.57 17.61
N ALA A 204 3.21 17.39 16.74
CA ALA A 204 1.86 17.20 16.26
C ALA A 204 1.82 16.11 15.17
N PRO A 205 0.86 15.18 15.18
CA PRO A 205 0.73 14.15 14.15
C PRO A 205 0.55 14.75 12.75
N ILE A 206 1.25 14.19 11.75
CA ILE A 206 1.07 14.60 10.35
C ILE A 206 -0.20 13.96 9.79
N LEU A 207 -1.12 14.78 9.28
CA LEU A 207 -2.37 14.33 8.67
C LEU A 207 -2.20 14.08 7.16
N ARG A 208 -2.84 13.02 6.66
CA ARG A 208 -2.75 12.58 5.25
C ARG A 208 -3.38 13.57 4.26
N GLU A 209 -4.45 14.26 4.65
CA GLU A 209 -5.33 15.03 3.74
C GLU A 209 -4.96 16.52 3.62
N ASN A 210 -3.97 16.98 4.38
CA ASN A 210 -3.55 18.37 4.31
C ASN A 210 -2.64 18.53 3.07
N ASN A 211 -3.26 18.87 1.94
CA ASN A 211 -2.66 19.06 0.60
C ASN A 211 -1.68 20.24 0.49
N GLN A 212 -0.82 20.44 1.47
CA GLN A 212 0.22 21.46 1.40
C GLN A 212 1.56 20.78 1.08
N GLN A 213 2.26 21.28 0.07
CA GLN A 213 3.62 20.87 -0.31
C GLN A 213 4.59 20.87 0.90
N GLN A 214 4.28 21.69 1.91
CA GLN A 214 4.92 21.72 3.22
C GLN A 214 4.90 20.35 3.94
N ASN A 215 3.84 19.56 3.81
CA ASN A 215 3.76 18.23 4.41
C ASN A 215 4.69 17.21 3.76
N ILE A 216 4.98 17.31 2.46
CA ILE A 216 5.94 16.40 1.79
C ILE A 216 7.34 16.60 2.36
N VAL A 217 7.77 17.86 2.51
CA VAL A 217 9.10 18.18 3.05
C VAL A 217 9.21 17.76 4.50
N THR A 218 8.18 18.00 5.31
CA THR A 218 8.15 17.54 6.71
C THR A 218 8.19 16.02 6.79
N ILE A 219 7.34 15.30 6.03
CA ILE A 219 7.35 13.83 5.97
C ILE A 219 8.73 13.31 5.55
N GLN A 220 9.34 13.89 4.51
CA GLN A 220 10.68 13.53 4.07
C GLN A 220 11.70 13.71 5.20
N HIS A 221 11.67 14.84 5.90
CA HIS A 221 12.55 15.10 7.03
C HIS A 221 12.34 14.07 8.15
N CYS A 222 11.10 13.74 8.48
CA CYS A 222 10.76 12.72 9.48
C CYS A 222 11.24 11.32 9.06
N ILE A 223 11.13 10.95 7.78
CA ILE A 223 11.60 9.64 7.29
C ILE A 223 13.12 9.53 7.38
N VAL A 224 13.84 10.58 6.98
CA VAL A 224 15.32 10.58 7.00
C VAL A 224 15.84 10.59 8.44
N SER A 225 15.21 11.37 9.33
CA SER A 225 15.59 11.49 10.74
C SER A 225 14.95 10.42 11.65
N ALA A 226 14.12 9.53 11.10
CA ALA A 226 13.39 8.51 11.85
C ALA A 226 14.33 7.66 12.72
N ASN A 227 14.08 7.68 14.04
CA ASN A 227 14.62 6.72 14.98
C ASN A 227 13.62 5.56 15.15
N LYS A 228 14.05 4.33 14.81
CA LYS A 228 13.18 3.16 14.89
C LYS A 228 12.65 2.91 16.30
N ASP A 229 13.45 3.10 17.34
CA ASP A 229 13.07 2.79 18.72
C ASP A 229 12.00 3.79 19.21
N GLU A 230 12.13 5.06 18.80
CA GLU A 230 11.10 6.08 19.06
C GLU A 230 9.79 5.77 18.32
N LEU A 231 9.87 5.33 17.06
CA LEU A 231 8.69 4.93 16.29
C LEU A 231 7.99 3.73 16.93
N ILE A 232 8.75 2.71 17.34
CA ILE A 232 8.21 1.52 18.02
C ILE A 232 7.56 1.92 19.35
N GLN A 233 8.25 2.71 20.18
CA GLN A 233 7.72 3.15 21.45
C GLN A 233 6.44 3.99 21.29
N ARG A 234 6.37 4.84 20.26
CA ARG A 234 5.20 5.68 19.98
C ARG A 234 4.00 4.88 19.50
N CYS A 235 4.22 3.93 18.57
CA CYS A 235 3.13 3.24 17.88
C CYS A 235 2.63 2.01 18.63
N PHE A 236 3.52 1.32 19.34
CA PHE A 236 3.22 0.06 20.01
C PHE A 236 3.28 0.19 21.54
N GLY A 237 4.23 0.98 22.06
CA GLY A 237 4.43 1.14 23.50
C GLY A 237 4.62 -0.22 24.21
N THR A 238 3.95 -0.42 25.34
CA THR A 238 3.94 -1.70 26.08
C THR A 238 2.71 -2.55 25.78
N LEU A 239 1.91 -2.19 24.78
CA LEU A 239 0.62 -2.83 24.50
C LEU A 239 0.74 -4.04 23.59
N TYR A 240 1.84 -4.19 22.88
CA TYR A 240 2.08 -5.26 21.92
C TYR A 240 3.28 -6.10 22.34
N SER A 241 3.36 -7.35 21.85
CA SER A 241 4.43 -8.26 22.19
C SER A 241 5.80 -7.78 21.70
N LYS A 242 6.84 -8.38 22.28
CA LYS A 242 8.22 -8.21 21.81
C LYS A 242 8.42 -8.77 20.41
N ASP A 243 7.78 -9.88 20.06
CA ASP A 243 7.94 -10.49 18.74
C ASP A 243 7.45 -9.54 17.63
N LEU A 244 6.28 -8.90 17.81
CA LEU A 244 5.77 -7.92 16.85
C LEU A 244 6.65 -6.67 16.79
N THR A 245 7.00 -6.10 17.95
CA THR A 245 7.79 -4.86 17.99
C THR A 245 9.21 -5.05 17.46
N GLU A 246 9.85 -6.19 17.70
CA GLU A 246 11.14 -6.55 17.11
C GLU A 246 11.03 -6.75 15.59
N PHE A 247 9.99 -7.44 15.11
CA PHE A 247 9.76 -7.61 13.66
C PHE A 247 9.58 -6.26 12.95
N VAL A 248 8.71 -5.38 13.47
CA VAL A 248 8.52 -4.05 12.88
C VAL A 248 9.81 -3.22 13.00
N GLY A 249 10.55 -3.35 14.10
CA GLY A 249 11.85 -2.72 14.27
C GLY A 249 12.87 -3.16 13.22
N MET A 250 12.88 -4.45 12.84
CA MET A 250 13.69 -4.98 11.74
C MET A 250 13.28 -4.38 10.39
N CYS A 251 11.97 -4.22 10.14
CA CYS A 251 11.46 -3.58 8.93
C CYS A 251 11.89 -2.11 8.79
N LEU A 252 11.97 -1.38 9.91
CA LEU A 252 12.31 0.04 9.98
C LEU A 252 13.80 0.33 10.13
N GLU A 253 14.67 -0.66 9.89
CA GLU A 253 16.11 -0.44 9.77
C GLU A 253 16.46 0.36 8.51
N LYS A 254 17.59 1.07 8.57
CA LYS A 254 18.21 1.67 7.38
C LYS A 254 18.64 0.57 6.39
N LEU A 255 18.73 0.92 5.11
CA LEU A 255 18.87 -0.06 4.02
C LEU A 255 20.04 -1.04 4.22
N ASP A 256 21.18 -0.60 4.77
CA ASP A 256 22.35 -1.43 5.03
C ASP A 256 22.09 -2.57 6.03
N LYS A 257 21.24 -2.32 7.04
CA LYS A 257 20.89 -3.28 8.10
C LYS A 257 19.53 -3.96 7.90
N ARG A 258 18.68 -3.41 7.04
CA ARG A 258 17.35 -3.96 6.78
C ARG A 258 17.46 -5.38 6.22
N PRO A 259 16.83 -6.39 6.86
CA PRO A 259 16.87 -7.77 6.42
C PRO A 259 16.12 -7.95 5.10
N LYS A 260 16.40 -9.07 4.42
CA LYS A 260 15.61 -9.54 3.28
C LYS A 260 14.46 -10.43 3.74
N PHE A 261 13.50 -10.70 2.84
CA PHE A 261 12.32 -11.54 3.11
C PHE A 261 12.65 -12.89 3.76
N ASP A 262 13.64 -13.63 3.25
CA ASP A 262 14.03 -14.95 3.78
C ASP A 262 14.49 -14.91 5.25
N ALA A 263 15.05 -13.79 5.70
CA ALA A 263 15.46 -13.63 7.09
C ALA A 263 14.26 -13.31 7.98
N LEU A 264 13.33 -12.47 7.51
CA LEU A 264 12.09 -12.15 8.21
C LEU A 264 11.20 -13.39 8.38
N MET A 265 11.10 -14.25 7.37
CA MET A 265 10.36 -15.51 7.41
C MET A 265 10.97 -16.57 8.36
N LYS A 266 12.13 -16.29 8.98
CA LYS A 266 12.78 -17.18 9.97
C LYS A 266 12.63 -16.70 11.41
N THR A 267 12.06 -15.50 11.61
CA THR A 267 11.87 -14.89 12.93
C THR A 267 10.85 -15.66 13.78
N ASN A 268 10.90 -15.48 15.10
CA ASN A 268 9.87 -16.02 16.00
C ASN A 268 8.50 -15.39 15.70
N PHE A 269 8.47 -14.10 15.40
CA PHE A 269 7.29 -13.42 14.89
C PHE A 269 6.60 -14.20 13.76
N TYR A 270 7.33 -14.49 12.68
CA TYR A 270 6.74 -15.22 11.55
C TYR A 270 6.23 -16.60 11.97
N LYS A 271 6.97 -17.34 12.82
CA LYS A 271 6.53 -18.65 13.30
C LYS A 271 5.25 -18.56 14.13
N ASN A 272 5.15 -17.57 15.02
CA ASN A 272 4.05 -17.40 15.96
C ASN A 272 2.77 -16.94 15.24
N PHE A 273 2.88 -16.00 14.30
CA PHE A 273 1.71 -15.43 13.60
C PHE A 273 1.39 -16.10 12.25
N LYS A 274 2.17 -17.11 11.85
CA LYS A 274 1.86 -17.94 10.67
C LYS A 274 0.71 -18.91 10.92
N GLU A 275 0.48 -19.28 12.18
CA GLU A 275 -0.64 -20.14 12.52
C GLU A 275 -1.95 -19.55 11.98
N ASN A 276 -2.81 -20.43 11.47
CA ASN A 276 -3.93 -20.02 10.65
C ASN A 276 -5.08 -19.46 11.49
N VAL A 277 -4.98 -18.19 11.88
CA VAL A 277 -6.06 -17.42 12.53
C VAL A 277 -7.08 -16.87 11.51
N LYS A 278 -7.22 -17.51 10.34
CA LYS A 278 -8.15 -17.09 9.29
C LYS A 278 -9.60 -17.05 9.76
N GLU A 279 -10.00 -17.98 10.62
CA GLU A 279 -11.35 -17.99 11.21
C GLU A 279 -11.56 -16.80 12.15
N ASP A 280 -10.58 -16.49 13.00
CA ASP A 280 -10.61 -15.32 13.88
C ASP A 280 -10.62 -14.02 13.06
N MET A 281 -9.83 -13.96 11.98
CA MET A 281 -9.84 -12.83 11.04
C MET A 281 -11.20 -12.67 10.34
N ALA A 282 -11.81 -13.77 9.90
CA ALA A 282 -13.13 -13.76 9.28
C ALA A 282 -14.19 -13.22 10.25
N ALA A 283 -14.22 -13.74 11.47
CA ALA A 283 -15.13 -13.29 12.53
C ALA A 283 -14.88 -11.83 12.91
N PHE A 284 -13.61 -11.42 13.00
CA PHE A 284 -13.22 -10.05 13.27
C PHE A 284 -13.76 -9.13 12.17
N ILE A 285 -13.50 -9.41 10.90
CA ILE A 285 -13.99 -8.59 9.78
C ILE A 285 -15.51 -8.51 9.75
N ALA A 286 -16.21 -9.62 9.97
CA ALA A 286 -17.68 -9.65 9.97
C ALA A 286 -18.29 -8.68 11.00
N ASN A 287 -17.66 -8.52 12.17
CA ASN A 287 -18.11 -7.56 13.19
C ASN A 287 -18.00 -6.09 12.74
N TYR A 288 -17.19 -5.82 11.72
CA TYR A 288 -16.91 -4.49 11.21
C TYR A 288 -17.45 -4.23 9.79
N SER A 289 -17.83 -5.28 9.05
CA SER A 289 -18.37 -5.16 7.67
C SER A 289 -19.88 -4.88 7.63
N ASP A 290 -20.64 -5.33 8.63
CA ASP A 290 -22.12 -5.31 8.60
C ASP A 290 -22.75 -4.05 9.22
N GLN A 291 -21.93 -3.09 9.67
CA GLN A 291 -22.46 -1.86 10.23
C GLN A 291 -22.50 -0.79 9.16
N ASP A 292 -23.71 -0.44 8.72
CA ASP A 292 -24.05 0.81 8.06
C ASP A 292 -23.33 1.95 8.79
N SER A 293 -22.16 2.32 8.29
CA SER A 293 -21.49 3.52 8.75
C SER A 293 -22.43 4.67 8.43
N PRO A 294 -22.73 5.60 9.36
CA PRO A 294 -23.24 6.90 8.99
C PRO A 294 -22.08 7.65 8.33
N MET A 295 -21.67 7.19 7.15
CA MET A 295 -20.79 7.92 6.28
C MET A 295 -21.61 9.09 5.76
N ASP A 296 -21.18 10.27 6.19
CA ASP A 296 -21.50 11.53 5.57
C ASP A 296 -21.42 11.40 4.04
N ASP A 297 -22.58 11.22 3.40
CA ASP A 297 -22.78 11.16 1.94
C ASP A 297 -22.23 12.40 1.22
N SER A 298 -21.83 13.45 1.96
CA SER A 298 -21.22 14.67 1.41
C SER A 298 -19.68 14.62 1.31
N LYS A 299 -19.02 13.54 1.77
CA LYS A 299 -17.54 13.42 1.72
C LYS A 299 -16.98 12.29 0.87
N PHE A 300 -17.82 11.40 0.36
CA PHE A 300 -17.44 10.46 -0.70
C PHE A 300 -18.27 10.76 -1.95
N THR A 301 -17.74 11.61 -2.82
CA THR A 301 -18.10 11.48 -4.23
C THR A 301 -17.51 10.16 -4.72
N ILE A 302 -18.37 9.14 -4.78
CA ILE A 302 -18.16 7.91 -5.53
C ILE A 302 -18.04 8.30 -7.02
N GLU A 303 -16.89 8.84 -7.42
CA GLU A 303 -16.57 9.04 -8.83
C GLU A 303 -15.66 7.93 -9.38
N ASP A 304 -15.09 7.05 -8.55
CA ASP A 304 -14.11 6.03 -9.01
C ASP A 304 -14.45 4.56 -8.74
N PHE A 305 -15.65 4.24 -8.23
CA PHE A 305 -16.14 2.86 -8.17
C PHE A 305 -17.62 2.77 -8.54
N GLN A 306 -17.93 2.66 -9.83
CA GLN A 306 -19.27 2.23 -10.24
C GLN A 306 -19.42 0.73 -9.99
N ILE A 307 -20.04 0.36 -8.86
CA ILE A 307 -20.63 -0.97 -8.69
C ILE A 307 -21.86 -1.04 -9.60
N LYS A 308 -21.67 -1.41 -10.88
CA LYS A 308 -22.77 -1.87 -11.72
C LYS A 308 -22.93 -3.36 -11.55
N ARG A 309 -24.06 -3.80 -10.98
CA ARG A 309 -24.51 -5.20 -11.10
C ARG A 309 -24.69 -5.46 -12.61
N PRO A 310 -24.09 -6.52 -13.18
CA PRO A 310 -24.28 -6.82 -14.60
C PRO A 310 -25.74 -7.21 -14.85
N GLU A 311 -26.39 -6.51 -15.78
CA GLU A 311 -27.63 -6.96 -16.42
C GLU A 311 -27.40 -8.32 -17.13
N PRO A 312 -28.40 -9.21 -17.19
CA PRO A 312 -28.24 -10.52 -17.81
C PRO A 312 -27.90 -10.40 -19.30
N TRP A 313 -26.78 -10.99 -19.70
CA TRP A 313 -26.26 -10.97 -21.08
C TRP A 313 -27.27 -11.54 -22.08
N THR A 314 -27.70 -10.73 -23.05
CA THR A 314 -28.18 -11.24 -24.35
C THR A 314 -26.98 -11.56 -25.23
N THR A 315 -26.86 -12.84 -25.61
CA THR A 315 -25.87 -13.36 -26.53
C THR A 315 -26.04 -12.75 -27.93
N ILE A 316 -24.95 -12.20 -28.49
CA ILE A 316 -24.73 -12.09 -29.94
C ILE A 316 -23.34 -12.65 -30.20
#